data_AF-A0A9D2BT06-F1
#
_entry.id   AF-A0A9D2BT06-F1
#
_cell.length_a   1.000
_cell.length_b   1.000
_cell.length_c   1.000
_cell.angle_alpha   90.00
_cell.angle_beta   90.00
_cell.angle_gamma   90.00
#
_symmetry.space_group_name_H-M   'P 1'
#
loop_
_entity.id
_entity.type
_entity.pdbx_description
1 polymer ?
#
loop_
_entity_poly.entity_id
_entity_poly.type
_entity_poly.pdbx_seq_one_letter_code
_entity_poly.pdbx_strand_id
1 'polypeptide(L)'
;MDFQKQLAHTRKYAEAFWQHEVIDRPYIAVTAPIRPTAYRWSPTFSAQTCLNESYDDILKPFCELVENTYYAGEAMPNLELTLGPDQYAGFLGGKIETSSENYTTWVLPCLDSIEGFHAVIDESPDGYFMKLKNISFLI
;
A
#
# COMPACT_ATOMS: atom_id res chain seq x y z
N MET A 1 -11.36 -18.03 3.79
CA MET A 1 -11.42 -17.61 2.38
C MET A 1 -10.07 -17.90 1.75
N ASP A 2 -10.03 -18.47 0.54
CA ASP A 2 -8.78 -18.75 -0.18
C ASP A 2 -8.44 -17.55 -1.08
N PHE A 3 -7.60 -16.65 -0.57
CA PHE A 3 -7.27 -15.40 -1.27
C PHE A 3 -6.46 -15.62 -2.56
N GLN A 4 -5.72 -16.73 -2.68
CA GLN A 4 -4.96 -17.02 -3.91
C GLN A 4 -5.92 -17.35 -5.06
N LYS A 5 -6.92 -18.18 -4.81
CA LYS A 5 -7.98 -18.46 -5.81
C LYS A 5 -8.79 -17.21 -6.13
N GLN A 6 -9.12 -16.41 -5.10
CA GLN A 6 -9.84 -15.15 -5.28
C GLN A 6 -9.04 -14.17 -6.15
N LEU A 7 -7.72 -14.07 -5.96
CA LEU A 7 -6.86 -13.20 -6.76
C LEU A 7 -6.88 -13.57 -8.25
N ALA A 8 -6.79 -14.86 -8.59
CA ALA A 8 -6.85 -15.31 -9.98
C ALA A 8 -8.20 -14.95 -10.64
N HIS A 9 -9.30 -15.15 -9.89
CA HIS A 9 -10.63 -14.73 -10.31
C HIS A 9 -10.70 -13.20 -10.48
N THR A 10 -10.33 -12.42 -9.46
CA THR A 10 -10.32 -10.95 -9.49
C THR A 10 -9.52 -10.40 -10.67
N ARG A 11 -8.35 -10.97 -10.95
CA ARG A 11 -7.49 -10.54 -12.05
C ARG A 11 -8.18 -10.63 -13.41
N LYS A 12 -8.86 -11.75 -13.70
CA LYS A 12 -9.60 -11.93 -14.96
C LYS A 12 -10.59 -10.80 -15.20
N TYR A 13 -11.38 -10.46 -14.18
CA TYR A 13 -12.41 -9.42 -14.29
C TYR A 13 -11.79 -8.01 -14.33
N ALA A 14 -10.71 -7.78 -13.57
CA ALA A 14 -10.01 -6.50 -13.59
C ALA A 14 -9.40 -6.22 -14.97
N GLU A 15 -8.75 -7.22 -15.57
CA GLU A 15 -8.18 -7.10 -16.92
C GLU A 15 -9.27 -6.82 -17.96
N ALA A 16 -10.39 -7.55 -17.93
CA ALA A 16 -11.52 -7.29 -18.82
C ALA A 16 -12.07 -5.86 -18.67
N PHE A 17 -12.23 -5.37 -17.44
CA PHE A 17 -12.67 -3.99 -17.18
C PHE A 17 -11.72 -2.96 -17.80
N TRP A 18 -10.41 -3.11 -17.58
CA TRP A 18 -9.40 -2.18 -18.10
C TRP A 18 -9.22 -2.24 -19.61
N GLN A 19 -9.51 -3.39 -20.24
CA GLN A 19 -9.48 -3.56 -21.70
C GLN A 19 -10.82 -3.22 -22.38
N HIS A 20 -11.81 -2.77 -21.60
CA HIS A 20 -13.18 -2.55 -22.08
C HIS A 20 -13.82 -3.80 -22.72
N GLU A 21 -13.42 -4.98 -22.28
CA GLU A 21 -13.96 -6.26 -22.72
C GLU A 21 -15.24 -6.59 -21.95
N VAL A 22 -16.31 -6.90 -22.68
CA VAL A 22 -17.56 -7.38 -22.09
C VAL A 22 -17.47 -8.89 -21.88
N ILE A 23 -17.35 -9.30 -20.62
CA ILE A 23 -17.41 -10.71 -20.20
C ILE A 23 -18.79 -11.03 -19.61
N ASP A 24 -18.90 -12.14 -18.88
CA ASP A 24 -20.16 -12.67 -18.34
C ASP A 24 -20.92 -11.73 -17.40
N ARG A 25 -20.24 -10.81 -16.70
CA ARG A 25 -20.83 -9.75 -15.86
C ARG A 25 -19.84 -8.60 -15.61
N PRO A 26 -20.29 -7.44 -15.10
CA PRO A 26 -19.40 -6.35 -14.70
C PRO A 26 -18.42 -6.74 -13.57
N TYR A 27 -17.32 -5.99 -13.49
CA TYR A 27 -16.43 -5.97 -12.33
C TYR A 27 -17.14 -5.32 -11.14
N ILE A 28 -17.31 -6.05 -10.03
CA ILE A 28 -18.03 -5.58 -8.85
C ILE A 28 -17.19 -5.91 -7.62
N ALA A 29 -16.85 -4.89 -6.82
CA ALA A 29 -16.21 -5.09 -5.52
C ALA A 29 -17.14 -4.61 -4.42
N VAL A 30 -17.60 -5.54 -3.57
CA VAL A 30 -18.50 -5.23 -2.44
C VAL A 30 -17.90 -5.78 -1.16
N THR A 31 -17.90 -4.94 -0.12
CA THR A 31 -17.56 -5.32 1.25
C THR A 31 -18.71 -5.00 2.20
N ALA A 32 -18.84 -5.80 3.25
CA ALA A 32 -19.79 -5.53 4.33
C ALA A 32 -19.21 -5.96 5.69
N PRO A 33 -19.45 -5.21 6.78
CA PRO A 33 -18.98 -5.62 8.09
C PRO A 33 -19.76 -6.85 8.59
N ILE A 34 -19.05 -7.89 9.01
CA ILE A 34 -19.62 -9.02 9.76
C ILE A 34 -19.73 -8.63 11.24
N ARG A 35 -18.71 -7.94 11.76
CA ARG A 35 -18.68 -7.35 13.11
C ARG A 35 -18.06 -5.95 13.04
N PRO A 36 -18.36 -5.06 14.01
CA PRO A 36 -17.65 -3.80 14.14
C PRO A 36 -16.16 -4.03 14.34
N THR A 37 -15.32 -3.21 13.68
CA THR A 37 -13.87 -3.16 13.89
C THR A 37 -13.45 -1.72 14.21
N ALA A 38 -12.43 -1.59 15.05
CA ALA A 38 -11.82 -0.32 15.40
C ALA A 38 -10.82 0.17 14.33
N TYR A 39 -10.44 -0.68 13.37
CA TYR A 39 -9.48 -0.31 12.34
C TYR A 39 -10.00 0.88 11.50
N ARG A 40 -9.14 1.90 11.37
CA ARG A 40 -9.36 3.07 10.55
C ARG A 40 -8.06 3.39 9.82
N TRP A 41 -8.12 3.38 8.49
CA TRP A 41 -7.01 3.86 7.68
C TRP A 41 -7.15 5.36 7.43
N SER A 42 -6.03 6.08 7.43
CA SER A 42 -5.91 7.43 6.90
C SER A 42 -4.52 7.65 6.31
N PRO A 43 -4.34 8.57 5.35
CA PRO A 43 -3.01 8.89 4.82
C PRO A 43 -2.03 9.31 5.92
N THR A 44 -2.51 10.10 6.89
CA THR A 44 -1.75 10.49 8.09
C THR A 44 -1.25 9.30 8.89
N PHE A 45 -2.15 8.35 9.18
CA PHE A 45 -1.81 7.18 9.98
C PHE A 45 -0.81 6.30 9.24
N SER A 46 -1.02 6.06 7.94
CA SER A 46 -0.07 5.33 7.08
C SER A 46 1.32 5.96 7.11
N ALA A 47 1.42 7.28 6.91
CA ALA A 47 2.69 7.99 6.90
C ALA A 47 3.39 7.90 8.27
N GLN A 48 2.66 8.14 9.36
CA GLN A 48 3.22 8.02 10.72
C GLN A 48 3.73 6.61 11.02
N THR A 49 2.97 5.58 10.64
CA THR A 49 3.40 4.19 10.78
C THR A 49 4.70 3.92 10.02
N CYS A 50 4.81 4.41 8.78
CA CYS A 50 6.02 4.22 7.97
C CYS A 50 7.24 4.94 8.55
N LEU A 51 7.07 6.17 9.06
CA LEU A 51 8.17 6.98 9.60
C LEU A 51 8.66 6.48 10.95
N ASN A 52 7.72 6.06 11.80
CA ASN A 52 8.01 5.56 13.15
C ASN A 52 8.32 4.06 13.16
N GLU A 53 8.23 3.40 12.00
CA GLU A 53 8.43 1.97 11.83
C GLU A 53 7.51 1.11 12.73
N SER A 54 6.33 1.64 13.07
CA SER A 54 5.38 1.07 14.04
C SER A 54 4.37 0.12 13.37
N TYR A 55 4.86 -0.80 12.54
CA TYR A 55 4.02 -1.63 11.66
C TYR A 55 3.12 -2.64 12.40
N ASP A 56 3.55 -3.11 13.57
CA ASP A 56 2.73 -4.02 14.39
C ASP A 56 1.40 -3.38 14.84
N ASP A 57 1.37 -2.05 15.00
CA ASP A 57 0.19 -1.30 15.45
C ASP A 57 -0.92 -1.25 14.37
N ILE A 58 -0.56 -1.46 13.10
CA ILE A 58 -1.51 -1.46 11.98
C ILE A 58 -1.81 -2.87 11.47
N LEU A 59 -0.83 -3.79 11.51
CA LEU A 59 -1.00 -5.14 10.97
C LEU A 59 -2.04 -5.93 11.78
N LYS A 60 -1.99 -5.89 13.12
CA LYS A 60 -2.94 -6.65 13.94
C LYS A 60 -4.38 -6.19 13.75
N PRO A 61 -4.71 -4.87 13.87
CA PRO A 61 -6.08 -4.43 13.67
C PRO A 61 -6.54 -4.57 12.20
N PHE A 62 -5.61 -4.55 11.23
CA PHE A 62 -5.92 -4.87 9.84
C PHE A 62 -6.32 -6.35 9.68
N CYS A 63 -5.57 -7.29 10.25
CA CYS A 63 -5.95 -8.71 10.23
C CYS A 63 -7.34 -8.93 10.84
N GLU A 64 -7.65 -8.26 11.95
CA GLU A 64 -9.00 -8.28 12.55
C GLU A 64 -10.06 -7.71 11.61
N LEU A 65 -9.78 -6.62 10.88
CA LEU A 65 -10.67 -6.10 9.83
C LEU A 65 -10.92 -7.16 8.76
N VAL A 66 -9.86 -7.84 8.28
CA VAL A 66 -9.97 -8.87 7.24
C VAL A 66 -10.86 -10.02 7.70
N GLU A 67 -10.69 -10.50 8.92
CA GLU A 67 -11.51 -11.59 9.48
C GLU A 67 -12.97 -11.18 9.71
N ASN A 68 -13.22 -9.91 10.01
CA ASN A 68 -14.56 -9.39 10.32
C ASN A 68 -15.24 -8.69 9.13
N THR A 69 -14.73 -8.86 7.91
CA THR A 69 -15.31 -8.29 6.70
C THR A 69 -15.77 -9.39 5.75
N TYR A 70 -17.00 -9.27 5.26
CA TYR A 70 -17.52 -10.05 4.15
C TYR A 70 -17.03 -9.43 2.84
N TYR A 71 -16.48 -10.26 1.95
CA TYR A 71 -15.99 -9.86 0.64
C TYR A 71 -16.79 -10.58 -0.44
N ALA A 72 -17.36 -9.81 -1.38
CA ALA A 72 -18.14 -10.31 -2.50
C ALA A 72 -17.65 -9.75 -3.84
N GLY A 73 -17.96 -10.48 -4.91
CA GLY A 73 -17.46 -10.19 -6.25
C GLY A 73 -15.93 -10.29 -6.28
N GLU A 74 -15.29 -9.21 -6.69
CA GLU A 74 -13.84 -9.07 -6.85
C GLU A 74 -13.17 -8.37 -5.66
N ALA A 75 -13.93 -8.05 -4.60
CA ALA A 75 -13.38 -7.39 -3.42
C ALA A 75 -12.30 -8.26 -2.76
N MET A 76 -11.20 -7.62 -2.38
CA MET A 76 -10.09 -8.21 -1.67
C MET A 76 -9.64 -7.27 -0.54
N PRO A 77 -9.07 -7.82 0.56
CA PRO A 77 -8.43 -6.98 1.56
C PRO A 77 -7.25 -6.23 0.94
N ASN A 78 -7.13 -4.95 1.30
CA ASN A 78 -6.05 -4.07 0.86
C ASN A 78 -5.54 -3.29 2.08
N LEU A 79 -4.23 -3.36 2.32
CA LEU A 79 -3.55 -2.53 3.29
C LEU A 79 -2.55 -1.64 2.56
N GLU A 80 -2.75 -0.33 2.66
CA GLU A 80 -1.84 0.65 2.08
C GLU A 80 -0.95 1.24 3.17
N LEU A 81 0.35 0.89 3.11
CA LEU A 81 1.42 1.45 3.95
C LEU A 81 2.38 2.20 3.05
N THR A 82 2.22 3.52 3.03
CA THR A 82 2.94 4.39 2.10
C THR A 82 3.22 5.77 2.67
N LEU A 83 4.28 6.39 2.16
CA LEU A 83 4.58 7.83 2.25
C LEU A 83 4.06 8.58 1.00
N GLY A 84 3.03 8.06 0.35
CA GLY A 84 2.47 8.64 -0.87
C GLY A 84 3.49 8.63 -2.02
N PRO A 85 3.46 9.60 -2.94
CA PRO A 85 4.38 9.64 -4.09
C PRO A 85 5.85 9.87 -3.68
N ASP A 86 6.11 10.47 -2.53
CA ASP A 86 7.48 10.74 -2.05
C ASP A 86 8.27 9.46 -1.75
N GLN A 87 7.57 8.37 -1.44
CA GLN A 87 8.14 7.04 -1.25
C GLN A 87 9.02 6.60 -2.42
N TYR A 88 8.65 6.94 -3.66
CA TYR A 88 9.42 6.55 -4.84
C TYR A 88 10.78 7.23 -4.88
N ALA A 89 10.87 8.48 -4.46
CA ALA A 89 12.17 9.14 -4.36
C ALA A 89 12.97 8.60 -3.17
N GLY A 90 12.31 8.25 -2.05
CA GLY A 90 12.95 7.55 -0.94
C GLY A 90 13.54 6.19 -1.32
N PHE A 91 12.89 5.44 -2.21
CA PHE A 91 13.44 4.20 -2.76
C PHE A 91 14.73 4.40 -3.56
N LEU A 92 14.99 5.62 -4.04
CA LEU A 92 16.18 5.99 -4.82
C LEU A 92 17.21 6.77 -3.97
N GLY A 93 17.06 6.80 -2.64
CA GLY A 93 17.96 7.50 -1.72
C GLY A 93 17.59 8.97 -1.45
N GLY A 94 16.45 9.45 -1.96
CA GLY A 94 15.94 10.78 -1.66
C GLY A 94 15.60 10.95 -0.18
N LYS A 95 16.04 12.07 0.42
CA LYS A 95 15.73 12.38 1.83
C LYS A 95 14.28 12.84 1.96
N ILE A 96 13.46 12.03 2.62
CA ILE A 96 12.07 12.35 2.94
C ILE A 96 12.01 13.16 4.24
N GLU A 97 11.24 14.24 4.23
CA GLU A 97 10.89 15.02 5.41
C GLU A 97 9.38 15.06 5.57
N THR A 98 8.92 15.21 6.81
CA THR A 98 7.50 15.21 7.12
C THR A 98 7.15 16.36 8.04
N SER A 99 6.00 16.98 7.81
CA SER A 99 5.43 17.96 8.73
C SER A 99 4.37 17.30 9.60
N SER A 100 4.58 17.29 10.91
CA SER A 100 3.59 16.82 11.89
C SER A 100 2.33 17.69 11.90
N GLU A 101 2.42 18.94 11.44
CA GLU A 101 1.31 19.90 11.39
C GLU A 101 0.43 19.71 10.13
N ASN A 102 1.06 19.42 8.99
CA ASN A 102 0.38 19.37 7.69
C ASN A 102 0.10 17.95 7.18
N TYR A 103 0.51 16.92 7.92
CA TYR A 103 0.32 15.50 7.59
C TYR A 103 0.72 15.14 6.15
N THR A 104 1.82 15.74 5.72
CA THR A 104 2.34 15.65 4.36
C THR A 104 3.82 15.31 4.43
N THR A 105 4.24 14.56 3.44
CA THR A 105 5.62 14.19 3.16
C THR A 105 6.16 15.12 2.09
N TRP A 106 7.48 15.28 2.05
CA TRP A 106 8.21 15.97 1.00
C TRP A 106 9.54 15.29 0.78
N VAL A 107 10.08 15.39 -0.42
CA VAL A 107 11.47 14.97 -0.69
C VAL A 107 12.32 16.20 -0.95
N LEU A 108 13.47 16.27 -0.29
CA LEU A 108 14.43 17.33 -0.59
C LEU A 108 14.95 17.15 -2.02
N PRO A 109 15.12 18.25 -2.79
CA PRO A 109 15.74 18.18 -4.11
C PRO A 109 17.06 17.38 -4.04
N CYS A 110 17.12 16.31 -4.82
CA CYS A 110 18.24 15.36 -4.84
C CYS A 110 18.89 15.23 -6.22
N LEU A 111 18.38 15.94 -7.22
CA LEU A 111 18.89 15.98 -8.60
C LEU A 111 18.83 17.41 -9.12
N ASP A 112 19.91 17.83 -9.79
CA ASP A 112 19.97 19.11 -10.50
C ASP A 112 19.46 18.98 -11.96
N SER A 113 19.48 17.76 -12.51
CA SER A 113 19.07 17.43 -13.88
C SER A 113 18.72 15.94 -13.98
N ILE A 114 17.78 15.59 -14.85
CA ILE A 114 17.40 14.21 -15.15
C ILE A 114 18.24 13.61 -16.29
N GLU A 115 18.97 14.43 -17.04
CA GLU A 115 19.84 13.98 -18.11
C GLU A 115 20.96 13.10 -17.56
N GLY A 116 21.01 11.84 -18.02
CA GLY A 116 21.99 10.87 -17.53
C GLY A 116 21.68 10.29 -16.15
N PHE A 117 20.54 10.63 -15.55
CA PHE A 117 20.09 9.98 -14.32
C PHE A 117 19.71 8.52 -14.60
N HIS A 118 20.19 7.63 -13.73
CA HIS A 118 19.81 6.23 -13.73
C HIS A 118 19.15 5.91 -12.40
N ALA A 119 17.88 5.52 -12.45
CA ALA A 119 17.14 5.09 -11.27
C ALA A 119 17.70 3.75 -10.77
N VAL A 120 18.40 3.80 -9.64
CA VAL A 120 18.91 2.61 -8.93
C VAL A 120 18.27 2.60 -7.55
N ILE A 121 17.69 1.46 -7.17
CA ILE A 121 17.10 1.29 -5.84
C ILE A 121 18.23 1.39 -4.81
N ASP A 122 18.01 2.21 -3.77
CA ASP A 122 18.89 2.30 -2.62
C ASP A 122 18.74 1.04 -1.74
N GLU A 123 19.67 0.11 -1.91
CA GLU A 123 19.77 -1.12 -1.11
C GLU A 123 20.68 -0.95 0.12
N SER A 124 21.02 0.28 0.52
CA SER A 124 21.75 0.50 1.76
C SER A 124 20.96 -0.04 2.97
N PRO A 125 21.62 -0.54 4.03
CA PRO A 125 20.92 -1.12 5.19
C PRO A 125 19.90 -0.17 5.84
N ASP A 126 20.20 1.13 5.83
CA ASP A 126 19.34 2.18 6.38
C ASP A 126 18.42 2.82 5.32
N GLY A 127 18.52 2.40 4.06
CA GLY A 127 17.72 2.87 2.94
C GLY A 127 16.24 2.56 3.13
N TYR A 128 15.38 3.49 2.71
CA TYR A 128 13.94 3.37 2.94
C TYR A 128 13.33 2.11 2.30
N PHE A 129 13.81 1.73 1.12
CA PHE A 129 13.40 0.48 0.46
C PHE A 129 13.68 -0.76 1.33
N MET A 130 14.88 -0.84 1.91
CA MET A 130 15.28 -1.99 2.74
C MET A 130 14.47 -2.08 4.03
N LYS A 131 14.13 -0.94 4.65
CA LYS A 131 13.24 -0.89 5.81
C LYS A 131 11.87 -1.49 5.50
N LEU A 132 11.27 -1.14 4.36
CA LEU A 132 9.97 -1.68 3.95
C LEU A 132 10.04 -3.16 3.55
N LYS A 133 11.09 -3.57 2.83
CA LYS A 133 11.30 -4.96 2.40
C LYS A 133 11.37 -5.93 3.58
N ASN A 134 11.88 -5.50 4.73
CA ASN A 134 12.00 -6.34 5.92
C ASN A 134 10.65 -6.61 6.62
N ILE A 135 9.63 -5.78 6.37
CA ILE A 135 8.26 -5.98 6.89
C ILE A 135 7.52 -7.04 6.07
N SER A 136 7.87 -7.18 4.79
CA SER A 136 7.18 -8.06 3.82
C SER A 136 7.30 -9.55 4.16
N PHE A 137 8.17 -9.93 5.10
CA PHE A 137 8.36 -11.32 5.55
C PHE A 137 7.36 -11.76 6.65
N LEU A 138 6.40 -10.90 7.03
CA LEU A 138 5.44 -11.16 8.10
C LEU A 138 4.01 -11.48 7.63
N ILE A 139 3.76 -11.65 6.32
CA ILE A 139 2.44 -11.96 5.74
C ILE A 139 2.49 -13.18 4.82
#